data_AF-A0A843YUL2-F1
#
_entry.id   AF-A0A843YUL2-F1
#
_cell.length_a   1.000
_cell.length_b   1.000
_cell.length_c   1.000
_cell.angle_alpha   90.00
_cell.angle_beta   90.00
_cell.angle_gamma   90.00
#
_symmetry.space_group_name_H-M   'P 1'
#
loop_
_entity.id
_entity.type
_entity.pdbx_description
1 polymer ?
#
loop_
_entity_poly.entity_id
_entity_poly.type
_entity_poly.pdbx_seq_one_letter_code
_entity_poly.pdbx_strand_id
1 'polypeptide(L)'
;MSSFATSLITFVYMLVGPAMSLAYIPQALRVARDTAGAKSISLPTWGMWSFSTLVTSLYSGFVVKDMLWCLSACGSMVGCWAVFSIAYFKRTKHARLTVQSNPTLLKP
;
A
#
# COMPACT_ATOMS: atom_id res chain seq x y z
N MET A 1 -3.33 37.44 -8.93
CA MET A 1 -4.31 36.49 -8.35
C MET A 1 -3.86 35.03 -8.44
N SER A 2 -2.59 34.72 -8.76
CA SER A 2 -2.10 33.37 -9.05
C SER A 2 -1.13 32.76 -8.03
N SER A 3 -0.66 33.47 -6.98
CA SER A 3 0.28 32.86 -6.02
C SER A 3 -0.43 32.02 -4.95
N PHE A 4 -1.55 32.49 -4.42
CA PHE A 4 -2.27 31.81 -3.34
C PHE A 4 -2.79 30.44 -3.76
N ALA A 5 -3.42 30.35 -4.93
CA ALA A 5 -3.94 29.09 -5.47
C ALA A 5 -2.83 28.05 -5.65
N THR A 6 -1.67 28.44 -6.20
CA THR A 6 -0.52 27.55 -6.35
C THR A 6 0.03 27.08 -5.01
N SER A 7 0.23 27.98 -4.04
CA SER A 7 0.70 27.60 -2.70
C SER A 7 -0.26 26.64 -2.00
N LEU A 8 -1.58 26.86 -2.13
CA LEU A 8 -2.59 25.98 -1.56
C LEU A 8 -2.54 24.58 -2.21
N ILE A 9 -2.46 24.51 -3.54
CA ILE A 9 -2.37 23.25 -4.28
C ILE A 9 -1.12 22.49 -3.87
N THR A 10 0.04 23.14 -3.81
CA THR A 10 1.31 22.52 -3.39
C THR A 10 1.21 21.99 -1.96
N PHE A 11 0.62 22.75 -1.04
CA PHE A 11 0.44 22.33 0.34
C PHE A 11 -0.46 21.08 0.43
N VAL A 12 -1.62 21.10 -0.23
CA VAL A 12 -2.53 19.95 -0.25
C VAL A 12 -1.84 18.74 -0.87
N TYR A 13 -1.14 18.92 -2.00
CA TYR A 13 -0.44 17.86 -2.71
C TYR A 13 0.61 17.15 -1.84
N MET A 14 1.37 17.91 -1.05
CA MET A 14 2.32 17.36 -0.08
C MET A 14 1.64 16.49 0.98
N LEU A 15 0.43 16.87 1.41
CA LEU A 15 -0.32 16.16 2.46
C LEU A 15 -1.06 14.92 1.97
N VAL A 16 -1.38 14.82 0.68
CA VAL A 16 -2.16 13.70 0.12
C VAL A 16 -1.52 12.36 0.47
N GLY A 17 -0.21 12.22 0.30
CA GLY A 17 0.47 10.96 0.53
C GLY A 17 0.38 10.44 1.96
N PRO A 18 0.80 11.24 2.96
CA PRO A 18 0.59 10.92 4.37
C PRO A 18 -0.88 10.67 4.71
N ALA A 19 -1.81 11.47 4.20
CA ALA A 19 -3.24 11.29 4.44
C ALA A 19 -3.77 9.96 3.88
N MET A 20 -3.34 9.55 2.70
CA MET A 20 -3.66 8.25 2.11
C MET A 20 -3.15 7.11 2.99
N SER A 21 -1.92 7.22 3.49
CA SER A 21 -1.37 6.22 4.41
C SER A 21 -2.16 6.09 5.70
N LEU A 22 -2.60 7.22 6.29
CA LEU A 22 -3.49 7.18 7.46
C LEU A 22 -4.85 6.57 7.12
N ALA A 23 -5.40 6.88 5.94
CA ALA A 23 -6.66 6.33 5.46
C ALA A 23 -6.60 4.81 5.22
N TYR A 24 -5.42 4.24 5.01
CA TYR A 24 -5.23 2.79 4.90
C TYR A 24 -5.17 2.06 6.24
N ILE A 25 -4.96 2.74 7.37
CA ILE A 25 -4.87 2.11 8.70
C ILE A 25 -6.14 1.29 9.03
N PRO A 26 -7.38 1.83 8.90
CA PRO A 26 -8.57 1.03 9.19
C PRO A 26 -8.69 -0.21 8.30
N GLN A 27 -8.28 -0.12 7.04
CA GLN A 27 -8.29 -1.23 6.11
C GLN A 27 -7.22 -2.27 6.45
N ALA A 28 -6.01 -1.84 6.79
CA ALA A 28 -4.94 -2.70 7.26
C ALA A 28 -5.36 -3.47 8.53
N LEU A 29 -6.00 -2.79 9.49
CA LEU A 29 -6.54 -3.42 10.70
C LEU A 29 -7.64 -4.44 10.38
N ARG A 30 -8.53 -4.14 9.43
CA ARG A 30 -9.58 -5.07 9.01
C ARG A 30 -9.00 -6.33 8.38
N VAL A 31 -8.02 -6.17 7.48
CA VAL A 31 -7.29 -7.29 6.86
C VAL A 31 -6.52 -8.08 7.93
N ALA A 32 -5.87 -7.40 8.88
CA ALA A 32 -5.15 -8.04 9.97
C ALA A 32 -6.07 -8.85 10.90
N ARG A 33 -7.35 -8.46 11.04
CA ARG A 33 -8.36 -9.16 11.86
C ARG A 33 -9.18 -10.20 11.09
N ASP A 34 -9.16 -10.21 9.76
CA ASP A 34 -9.93 -11.16 8.93
C ASP A 34 -9.58 -12.64 9.18
N THR A 35 -10.50 -13.46 9.65
CA THR A 35 -10.23 -14.89 9.90
C THR A 35 -10.16 -15.72 8.62
N ALA A 36 -10.64 -15.20 7.48
CA ALA A 36 -10.71 -15.93 6.21
C ALA A 36 -9.44 -15.83 5.34
N GLY A 37 -8.31 -15.43 5.92
CA GLY A 37 -7.01 -15.41 5.22
C GLY A 37 -6.79 -14.21 4.30
N ALA A 38 -7.36 -13.05 4.63
CA ALA A 38 -7.23 -11.79 3.87
C ALA A 38 -7.82 -11.84 2.45
N LYS A 39 -8.84 -12.68 2.21
CA LYS A 39 -9.51 -12.78 0.90
C LYS A 39 -10.40 -11.57 0.57
N SER A 40 -10.65 -10.70 1.54
CA SER A 40 -11.47 -9.49 1.36
C SER A 40 -10.81 -8.42 0.49
N ILE A 41 -9.52 -8.56 0.16
CA ILE A 41 -8.79 -7.60 -0.68
C ILE A 41 -8.02 -8.28 -1.82
N SER A 42 -7.97 -7.61 -2.96
CA SER A 42 -7.23 -8.06 -4.14
C SER A 42 -5.73 -7.81 -3.97
N LEU A 43 -4.97 -8.90 -3.78
CA LEU A 43 -3.51 -8.84 -3.67
C LEU A 43 -2.83 -8.26 -4.93
N PRO A 44 -3.25 -8.60 -6.18
CA PRO A 44 -2.70 -7.97 -7.38
C PRO A 44 -2.90 -6.45 -7.40
N THR A 45 -4.07 -5.97 -6.98
CA THR A 45 -4.37 -4.53 -6.94
C THR A 45 -3.45 -3.79 -5.98
N TRP A 46 -3.30 -4.29 -4.75
CA TRP A 46 -2.39 -3.71 -3.76
C TRP A 46 -0.92 -3.84 -4.16
N GLY A 47 -0.55 -4.92 -4.84
CA GLY A 47 0.79 -5.10 -5.40
C GLY A 47 1.09 -4.06 -6.48
N MET A 48 0.15 -3.81 -7.38
CA MET A 48 0.29 -2.79 -8.43
C MET A 48 0.39 -1.38 -7.84
N TRP A 49 -0.41 -1.05 -6.82
CA TRP A 49 -0.30 0.23 -6.10
C TRP A 49 1.04 0.38 -5.39
N SER A 50 1.53 -0.68 -4.74
CA SER A 50 2.83 -0.69 -4.07
C SER A 50 3.99 -0.48 -5.05
N PHE A 51 3.91 -1.14 -6.22
CA PHE A 51 4.89 -0.96 -7.30
C PHE A 51 4.81 0.45 -7.91
N SER A 52 3.61 0.96 -8.16
CA SER A 52 3.40 2.30 -8.71
C SER A 52 3.97 3.38 -7.77
N THR A 53 3.65 3.33 -6.48
CA THR A 53 4.17 4.30 -5.49
C THR A 53 5.69 4.22 -5.33
N LEU A 54 6.29 3.03 -5.45
CA LEU A 54 7.75 2.85 -5.51
C LEU A 54 8.33 3.55 -6.74
N VAL A 55 7.82 3.25 -7.93
CA VAL A 55 8.29 3.86 -9.19
C VAL A 55 8.12 5.37 -9.15
N THR A 56 6.99 5.88 -8.67
CA THR A 56 6.74 7.33 -8.52
C THR A 56 7.72 7.99 -7.56
N SER A 57 8.02 7.36 -6.42
CA SER A 57 9.00 7.89 -5.45
C SER A 57 10.40 7.95 -6.06
N LEU A 58 10.82 6.89 -6.75
CA LEU A 58 12.11 6.85 -7.43
C LEU A 58 12.17 7.88 -8.58
N TYR A 59 11.14 7.96 -9.41
CA TYR A 59 11.10 8.86 -10.55
C TYR A 59 11.09 10.33 -10.13
N SER A 60 10.24 10.69 -9.16
CA SER A 60 10.17 12.06 -8.63
C SER A 60 11.47 12.47 -7.93
N GLY A 61 12.10 11.56 -7.19
CA GLY A 61 13.35 11.84 -6.47
C GLY A 61 14.59 11.88 -7.35
N PHE A 62 14.75 10.94 -8.29
CA PHE A 62 15.98 10.79 -9.07
C PHE A 62 15.95 11.49 -10.43
N VAL A 63 14.79 11.51 -11.10
CA VAL A 63 14.66 12.04 -12.46
C VAL A 63 14.15 13.47 -12.44
N VAL A 64 12.98 13.69 -11.81
CA VAL A 64 12.33 15.01 -11.79
C VAL A 64 12.97 15.95 -10.76
N LYS A 65 13.63 15.38 -9.73
CA LYS A 65 14.25 16.11 -8.62
C LYS A 65 13.26 16.96 -7.82
N ASP A 66 11.98 16.58 -7.81
CA ASP A 66 10.94 17.22 -7.00
C ASP A 66 10.83 16.49 -5.65
N MET A 67 11.42 17.09 -4.62
CA MET A 67 11.42 16.53 -3.28
C MET A 67 10.04 16.52 -2.63
N LEU A 68 9.18 17.49 -2.93
CA LEU A 68 7.83 17.53 -2.35
C LEU A 68 6.98 16.40 -2.92
N TRP A 69 7.07 16.17 -4.23
CA TRP A 69 6.44 15.01 -4.85
C TRP A 69 7.01 13.70 -4.32
N CYS A 70 8.33 13.59 -4.20
CA CYS A 70 8.98 12.40 -3.64
C CYS A 70 8.50 12.09 -2.22
N LEU A 71 8.45 13.09 -1.34
CA LEU A 71 7.99 12.90 0.04
C LEU A 71 6.50 12.50 0.11
N SER A 72 5.65 13.11 -0.72
CA SER A 72 4.24 12.71 -0.82
C SER A 72 4.11 11.27 -1.33
N ALA A 73 4.84 10.90 -2.38
CA ALA A 73 4.84 9.54 -2.92
C ALA A 73 5.35 8.50 -1.91
N CYS A 74 6.43 8.80 -1.19
CA CYS A 74 6.95 7.99 -0.08
C CYS A 74 5.91 7.85 1.04
N GLY A 75 5.18 8.92 1.34
CA GLY A 75 4.03 8.93 2.24
C GLY A 75 3.03 7.85 1.86
N SER A 76 2.50 7.88 0.63
CA SER A 76 1.56 6.85 0.12
C SER A 76 2.17 5.45 0.08
N MET A 77 3.46 5.36 -0.26
CA MET A 77 4.18 4.09 -0.40
C MET A 77 4.12 3.30 0.91
N VAL A 78 4.39 3.93 2.05
CA VAL A 78 4.36 3.26 3.36
C VAL A 78 3.03 2.56 3.62
N GLY A 79 1.91 3.24 3.42
CA GLY A 79 0.59 2.68 3.67
C GLY A 79 0.20 1.58 2.68
N CYS A 80 0.50 1.77 1.38
CA CYS A 80 0.24 0.75 0.37
C CYS A 80 1.02 -0.55 0.66
N TRP A 81 2.30 -0.40 0.97
CA TRP A 81 3.17 -1.52 1.30
C TRP A 81 2.75 -2.19 2.61
N ALA A 82 2.32 -1.44 3.62
CA ALA A 82 1.81 -2.01 4.86
C ALA A 82 0.60 -2.92 4.60
N VAL A 83 -0.40 -2.45 3.84
CA VAL A 83 -1.58 -3.26 3.50
C VAL A 83 -1.20 -4.48 2.67
N PHE A 84 -0.37 -4.30 1.64
CA PHE A 84 0.08 -5.38 0.78
C PHE A 84 0.83 -6.46 1.57
N SER A 85 1.80 -6.08 2.40
CA SER A 85 2.58 -7.01 3.23
C SER A 85 1.71 -7.75 4.22
N ILE A 86 0.81 -7.07 4.94
CA ILE A 86 -0.12 -7.71 5.89
C ILE A 86 -0.98 -8.75 5.15
N ALA A 87 -1.55 -8.39 4.00
CA ALA A 87 -2.38 -9.28 3.20
C ALA A 87 -1.58 -10.51 2.71
N TYR A 88 -0.37 -10.27 2.19
CA TYR A 88 0.52 -11.30 1.67
C TYR A 88 0.92 -12.31 2.74
N PHE A 89 1.42 -11.85 3.89
CA PHE A 89 1.83 -12.72 5.00
C PHE A 89 0.66 -13.51 5.55
N LYS A 90 -0.52 -12.89 5.62
CA LYS A 90 -1.70 -13.56 6.14
C LYS A 90 -2.20 -14.66 5.20
N ARG A 91 -2.22 -14.39 3.90
CA ARG A 91 -2.64 -15.38 2.88
C ARG A 91 -1.69 -16.56 2.80
N THR A 92 -0.38 -16.31 2.87
CA THR A 92 0.64 -17.36 2.91
C THR A 92 0.56 -18.20 4.20
N LYS A 93 0.37 -17.57 5.36
CA LYS A 93 0.14 -18.27 6.63
C LYS A 93 -1.12 -19.13 6.57
N HIS A 94 -2.23 -18.60 6.07
CA HIS A 94 -3.48 -19.35 5.94
C HIS A 94 -3.33 -20.53 4.98
N ALA A 95 -2.70 -20.34 3.82
CA ALA A 95 -2.45 -21.43 2.87
C ALA A 95 -1.63 -22.57 3.51
N ARG A 96 -0.57 -22.22 4.25
CA ARG A 96 0.25 -23.20 4.99
C ARG A 96 -0.56 -23.96 6.03
N LEU A 97 -1.39 -23.26 6.82
CA LEU A 97 -2.26 -23.89 7.82
C LEU A 97 -3.30 -24.81 7.18
N THR A 98 -3.91 -24.40 6.08
CA THR A 98 -4.88 -25.25 5.34
C THR A 98 -4.22 -26.53 4.84
N VAL A 99 -3.03 -26.44 4.25
CA VAL A 99 -2.25 -27.60 3.79
C VAL A 99 -1.86 -28.51 4.96
N GLN A 100 -1.41 -27.94 6.09
CA GLN A 100 -1.05 -28.72 7.27
C GLN A 100 -2.25 -29.43 7.90
N SER A 101 -3.42 -28.78 7.95
CA SER A 101 -4.66 -29.38 8.48
C SER A 101 -5.25 -30.45 7.56
N ASN A 102 -4.92 -30.42 6.27
CA ASN A 102 -5.41 -31.39 5.30
C ASN A 102 -4.28 -31.81 4.33
N PRO A 103 -3.40 -32.73 4.75
CA PRO A 103 -2.23 -33.15 3.97
C PRO A 103 -2.60 -33.90 2.67
N THR A 104 -3.87 -34.29 2.50
CA THR A 104 -4.34 -34.88 1.23
C THR A 104 -4.28 -33.89 0.06
N LEU A 105 -4.24 -32.59 0.33
CA LEU A 105 -4.06 -31.52 -0.68
C LEU A 105 -2.65 -31.51 -1.32
N LEU A 106 -1.70 -32.27 -0.79
CA LEU A 106 -0.33 -32.38 -1.33
C LEU A 106 -0.16 -33.55 -2.31
N LYS A 107 -1.18 -34.38 -2.53
CA LYS A 107 -1.10 -35.46 -3.51
C LYS A 107 -1.41 -34.91 -4.92
N PRO A 108 -0.53 -35.15 -5.91
CA PRO A 108 -0.75 -34.73 -7.28
C PRO A 108 -1.93 -35.44 -7.95
#